data_AF-A0A4P2VHA3-F1
#
_entry.id   AF-A0A4P2VHA3-F1
#
_cell.length_a   1.000
_cell.length_b   1.000
_cell.length_c   1.000
_cell.angle_alpha   90.00
_cell.angle_beta   90.00
_cell.angle_gamma   90.00
#
_symmetry.space_group_name_H-M   'P 1'
#
loop_
_entity.id
_entity.type
_entity.pdbx_description
1 polymer ?
#
loop_
_entity_poly.entity_id
_entity_poly.type
_entity_poly.pdbx_seq_one_letter_code
_entity_poly.pdbx_strand_id
1 'polypeptide(L)'
;MSKLIIGIIFLSILISISSCSGNILSSFADQNYQEQAEIDMQNGNYSSAQTKLINILTTDPNNYTVRSLLAACYAAQGGVIIYQVLSNAITSSSSYDINANPFGFTSAILPAPTAYILGQMQLAIDSMALIPAASMSSDMQFVESMFINLYLLLQLEELLTLLRAGTPWTAAQTTLVVNTYNTALSSNLSSTNPITQLFSAITTGISDTPGATQAQQIQNFLTFFV
;
A
#
# COMPACT_ATOMS: atom_id res chain seq x y z
N MET A 1 30.66 12.58 44.36
CA MET A 1 29.32 12.21 43.88
C MET A 1 29.28 12.47 42.38
N SER A 2 29.61 11.45 41.58
CA SER A 2 28.72 10.77 40.61
C SER A 2 28.54 11.60 39.32
N LYS A 3 28.80 11.13 38.09
CA LYS A 3 28.82 9.76 37.56
C LYS A 3 29.76 9.66 36.35
N LEU A 4 30.54 8.59 36.34
CA LEU A 4 31.28 8.01 35.22
C LEU A 4 30.68 6.61 35.04
N ILE A 5 29.74 6.42 34.10
CA ILE A 5 29.18 5.12 33.68
C ILE A 5 28.80 5.29 32.20
N ILE A 6 29.71 4.97 31.28
CA ILE A 6 29.73 3.72 30.49
C ILE A 6 28.69 3.76 29.36
N GLY A 7 29.18 4.11 28.17
CA GLY A 7 28.66 3.51 26.95
C GLY A 7 29.09 2.05 26.90
N ILE A 8 28.17 1.18 26.47
CA ILE A 8 28.33 -0.17 25.86
C ILE A 8 26.90 -0.72 25.80
N ILE A 9 26.18 -0.45 24.70
CA ILE A 9 25.13 -1.34 24.15
C ILE A 9 25.13 -1.09 22.63
N PHE A 10 26.27 -1.37 21.99
CA PHE A 10 26.42 -1.36 20.53
C PHE A 10 27.50 -2.37 20.13
N LEU A 11 27.57 -3.53 20.80
CA LEU A 11 28.47 -4.63 20.43
C LEU A 11 28.13 -5.93 21.20
N SER A 12 27.09 -6.61 20.77
CA SER A 12 26.83 -8.02 21.10
C SER A 12 25.66 -8.44 20.23
N ILE A 13 25.88 -9.01 19.05
CA ILE A 13 26.14 -10.44 18.90
C ILE A 13 27.00 -10.64 17.65
N LEU A 14 28.27 -10.94 17.86
CA LEU A 14 29.12 -11.59 16.89
C LEU A 14 29.88 -12.67 17.64
N ILE A 15 29.95 -13.84 17.00
CA ILE A 15 30.73 -15.04 17.35
C ILE A 15 29.96 -16.07 18.20
N SER A 16 29.23 -16.92 17.48
CA SER A 16 29.28 -18.36 17.71
C SER A 16 29.51 -19.02 16.36
N ILE A 17 30.77 -19.28 16.01
CA ILE A 17 31.17 -20.06 14.85
C ILE A 17 31.71 -21.38 15.40
N SER A 18 31.04 -22.51 15.11
CA SER A 18 31.65 -23.85 14.97
C SER A 18 30.62 -24.88 14.49
N SER A 19 30.83 -25.39 13.26
CA SER A 19 30.26 -26.59 12.60
C SER A 19 28.74 -26.60 12.37
N CYS A 20 28.20 -26.76 11.16
CA CYS A 20 28.52 -27.73 10.11
C CYS A 20 28.42 -27.13 8.69
N SER A 21 29.15 -27.76 7.76
CA SER A 21 29.26 -27.42 6.35
C SER A 21 27.92 -27.28 5.62
N GLY A 22 27.63 -26.06 5.16
CA GLY A 22 26.52 -25.77 4.25
C GLY A 22 26.60 -24.31 3.80
N ASN A 23 27.14 -24.10 2.60
CA ASN A 23 27.06 -22.90 1.76
C ASN A 23 26.79 -21.51 2.41
N ILE A 24 27.61 -21.10 3.39
CA ILE A 24 27.49 -19.81 4.09
C ILE A 24 27.58 -18.60 3.14
N LEU A 25 28.27 -18.76 1.99
CA LEU A 25 28.44 -17.72 0.97
C LEU A 25 27.15 -17.29 0.27
N SER A 26 26.12 -18.14 0.17
CA SER A 26 24.83 -17.70 -0.40
C SER A 26 24.07 -16.78 0.56
N SER A 27 24.14 -17.05 1.87
CA SER A 27 23.43 -16.25 2.88
C SER A 27 23.94 -14.81 3.03
N PHE A 28 25.21 -14.55 2.69
CA PHE A 28 25.78 -13.20 2.71
C PHE A 28 25.53 -12.40 1.42
N ALA A 29 25.26 -13.08 0.30
CA ALA A 29 24.91 -12.40 -0.95
C ALA A 29 23.50 -11.80 -0.88
N ASP A 30 22.55 -12.52 -0.29
CA ASP A 30 21.15 -12.12 -0.21
C ASP A 30 20.93 -10.93 0.74
N GLN A 31 21.66 -10.88 1.86
CA GLN A 31 21.63 -9.74 2.79
C GLN A 31 22.09 -8.42 2.15
N ASN A 32 23.02 -8.50 1.17
CA ASN A 32 23.51 -7.33 0.47
C ASN A 32 22.49 -6.79 -0.55
N TYR A 33 21.74 -7.67 -1.23
CA TYR A 33 20.77 -7.23 -2.23
C TYR A 33 19.53 -6.59 -1.63
N GLN A 34 19.06 -7.04 -0.46
CA GLN A 34 17.92 -6.41 0.21
C GLN A 34 18.28 -5.00 0.70
N GLU A 35 19.41 -4.85 1.39
CA GLU A 35 19.89 -3.53 1.87
C GLU A 35 20.11 -2.56 0.71
N GLN A 36 20.71 -3.03 -0.40
CA GLN A 36 20.84 -2.23 -1.61
C GLN A 36 19.49 -1.84 -2.22
N ALA A 37 18.50 -2.72 -2.19
CA ALA A 37 17.16 -2.40 -2.68
C ALA A 37 16.50 -1.32 -1.81
N GLU A 38 16.66 -1.38 -0.49
CA GLU A 38 16.17 -0.36 0.42
C GLU A 38 16.85 1.00 0.17
N ILE A 39 18.17 1.02 -0.04
CA ILE A 39 18.92 2.23 -0.42
C ILE A 39 18.43 2.78 -1.77
N ASP A 40 18.22 1.92 -2.76
CA ASP A 40 17.68 2.33 -4.05
C ASP A 40 16.28 2.96 -3.90
N MET A 41 15.40 2.37 -3.07
CA MET A 41 14.08 2.94 -2.78
C MET A 41 14.18 4.30 -2.10
N GLN A 42 15.09 4.47 -1.14
CA GLN A 42 15.33 5.76 -0.48
C GLN A 42 15.81 6.84 -1.45
N ASN A 43 16.58 6.44 -2.47
CA ASN A 43 17.08 7.32 -3.53
C ASN A 43 16.07 7.51 -4.68
N GLY A 44 14.88 6.91 -4.62
CA GLY A 44 13.88 6.95 -5.69
C GLY A 44 14.17 6.06 -6.91
N ASN A 45 15.19 5.20 -6.84
CA ASN A 45 15.61 4.27 -7.89
C ASN A 45 14.78 2.98 -7.88
N TYR A 46 13.46 3.08 -7.93
CA TYR A 46 12.55 1.94 -7.73
C TYR A 46 12.75 0.80 -8.74
N SER A 47 13.05 1.09 -10.01
CA SER A 47 13.31 0.03 -11.02
C SER A 47 14.52 -0.85 -10.64
N SER A 48 15.56 -0.23 -10.08
CA SER A 48 16.75 -0.95 -9.61
C SER A 48 16.45 -1.77 -8.36
N ALA A 49 15.67 -1.22 -7.43
CA ALA A 49 15.22 -1.93 -6.24
C ALA A 49 14.36 -3.16 -6.60
N GLN A 50 13.37 -3.00 -7.50
CA GLN A 50 12.52 -4.10 -7.95
C GLN A 50 13.33 -5.25 -8.54
N THR A 51 14.31 -4.94 -9.39
CA THR A 51 15.18 -5.97 -9.99
C THR A 51 15.89 -6.78 -8.91
N LYS A 52 16.41 -6.13 -7.87
CA LYS A 52 17.07 -6.80 -6.75
C LYS A 52 16.10 -7.64 -5.92
N LEU A 53 14.94 -7.11 -5.57
CA LEU A 53 13.92 -7.81 -4.78
C LEU A 53 13.36 -9.03 -5.52
N ILE A 54 13.13 -8.92 -6.83
CA ILE A 54 12.72 -10.04 -7.68
C ILE A 54 13.81 -11.11 -7.71
N ASN A 55 15.08 -10.75 -7.85
CA ASN A 55 16.19 -11.72 -7.83
C ASN A 55 16.30 -12.47 -6.49
N ILE A 56 15.97 -11.82 -5.38
CA ILE A 56 15.89 -12.51 -4.08
C ILE A 56 14.73 -13.50 -4.10
N LEU A 57 13.55 -13.10 -4.59
CA LEU A 57 12.35 -13.96 -4.64
C LEU A 57 12.44 -15.10 -5.67
N THR A 58 13.31 -15.03 -6.67
CA THR A 58 13.58 -16.18 -7.55
C THR A 58 14.38 -17.26 -6.82
N THR A 59 15.21 -16.88 -5.85
CA THR A 59 16.03 -17.78 -5.06
C THR A 59 15.28 -18.29 -3.82
N ASP A 60 14.53 -17.41 -3.16
CA ASP A 60 13.66 -17.73 -2.02
C ASP A 60 12.25 -17.12 -2.21
N PRO A 61 11.34 -17.84 -2.88
CA PRO A 61 9.97 -17.38 -3.11
C PRO A 61 9.16 -17.18 -1.82
N ASN A 62 9.58 -17.76 -0.71
CA ASN A 62 8.87 -17.69 0.57
C ASN A 62 9.44 -16.61 1.50
N ASN A 63 10.35 -15.76 1.01
CA ASN A 63 10.80 -14.58 1.73
C ASN A 63 9.70 -13.51 1.74
N TYR A 64 8.74 -13.66 2.66
CA TYR A 64 7.57 -12.78 2.75
C TYR A 64 7.93 -11.33 3.15
N THR A 65 9.04 -11.13 3.85
CA THR A 65 9.58 -9.79 4.13
C THR A 65 9.96 -9.08 2.83
N VAL A 66 10.75 -9.75 1.97
CA VAL A 66 11.13 -9.20 0.66
C VAL A 66 9.91 -9.03 -0.25
N ARG A 67 8.94 -9.94 -0.17
CA ARG A 67 7.68 -9.83 -0.91
C ARG A 67 6.87 -8.59 -0.51
N SER A 68 6.78 -8.32 0.79
CA SER A 68 6.16 -7.09 1.31
C SER A 68 6.93 -5.83 0.90
N LEU A 69 8.27 -5.90 0.91
CA LEU A 69 9.12 -4.79 0.45
C LEU A 69 8.97 -4.53 -1.06
N LEU A 70 8.83 -5.59 -1.87
CA LEU A 70 8.54 -5.48 -3.31
C LEU A 70 7.18 -4.82 -3.55
N ALA A 71 6.15 -5.18 -2.78
CA ALA A 71 4.85 -4.52 -2.84
C ALA A 71 4.98 -3.01 -2.56
N ALA A 72 5.71 -2.64 -1.51
CA ALA A 72 6.00 -1.24 -1.20
C ALA A 72 6.81 -0.55 -2.31
N CYS A 73 7.72 -1.26 -2.97
CA CYS A 73 8.48 -0.74 -4.09
C CYS A 73 7.59 -0.42 -5.31
N TYR A 74 6.64 -1.31 -5.65
CA TYR A 74 5.66 -1.04 -6.71
C TYR A 74 4.80 0.18 -6.37
N ALA A 75 4.19 0.21 -5.18
CA ALA A 75 3.37 1.34 -4.74
C ALA A 75 4.16 2.67 -4.77
N ALA A 76 5.40 2.68 -4.27
CA ALA A 76 6.27 3.85 -4.28
C ALA A 76 6.65 4.28 -5.70
N GLN A 77 6.84 3.35 -6.63
CA GLN A 77 7.05 3.67 -8.05
C GLN A 77 5.82 4.34 -8.69
N GLY A 78 4.63 4.03 -8.19
CA GLY A 78 3.37 4.72 -8.52
C GLY A 78 3.15 6.03 -7.74
N GLY A 79 4.11 6.47 -6.92
CA GLY A 79 3.98 7.66 -6.08
C GLY A 79 3.12 7.49 -4.83
N VAL A 80 2.78 6.25 -4.46
CA VAL A 80 1.98 5.92 -3.27
C VAL A 80 2.90 5.38 -2.19
N ILE A 81 3.41 6.28 -1.34
CA ILE A 81 4.26 5.93 -0.20
C ILE A 81 3.42 6.09 1.07
N ILE A 82 3.08 4.98 1.74
CA ILE A 82 2.15 4.96 2.89
C ILE A 82 2.48 6.02 3.93
N TYR A 83 3.76 6.17 4.30
CA TYR A 83 4.17 7.19 5.27
C TYR A 83 3.86 8.62 4.81
N GLN A 84 4.13 8.94 3.54
CA GLN A 84 3.83 10.26 2.98
C GLN A 84 2.33 10.50 2.91
N VAL A 85 1.56 9.48 2.51
CA VAL A 85 0.09 9.54 2.48
C VAL A 85 -0.46 9.83 3.87
N LEU A 86 -0.01 9.10 4.90
CA LEU A 86 -0.45 9.30 6.28
C LEU A 86 -0.06 10.70 6.80
N SER A 87 1.16 11.16 6.50
CA SER A 87 1.61 12.51 6.86
C SER A 87 0.76 13.58 6.19
N ASN A 88 0.50 13.46 4.88
CA ASN A 88 -0.32 14.39 4.12
C ASN A 88 -1.78 14.38 4.60
N ALA A 89 -2.29 13.23 5.03
CA ALA A 89 -3.64 13.11 5.56
C ALA A 89 -3.81 13.88 6.87
N ILE A 90 -2.81 13.86 7.76
CA ILE A 90 -2.82 14.62 9.01
C ILE A 90 -2.79 16.14 8.74
N THR A 91 -1.98 16.59 7.78
CA THR A 91 -1.88 18.02 7.47
C THR A 91 -3.11 18.52 6.71
N SER A 92 -3.66 17.70 5.82
CA SER A 92 -4.82 18.05 4.98
C SER A 92 -6.14 17.97 5.73
N SER A 93 -6.26 17.19 6.82
CA SER A 93 -7.55 17.00 7.51
C SER A 93 -8.12 18.27 8.13
N SER A 94 -7.31 19.32 8.28
CA SER A 94 -7.75 20.65 8.71
C SER A 94 -8.42 21.47 7.61
N SER A 95 -8.14 21.15 6.35
CA SER A 95 -8.56 21.91 5.16
C SER A 95 -9.72 21.26 4.39
N TYR A 96 -10.03 20.00 4.71
CA TYR A 96 -11.09 19.24 4.06
C TYR A 96 -12.01 18.62 5.11
N ASP A 97 -13.31 18.85 4.97
CA ASP A 97 -14.30 18.02 5.64
C ASP A 97 -14.43 16.70 4.87
N ILE A 98 -13.94 15.61 5.46
CA ILE A 98 -13.93 14.27 4.86
C ILE A 98 -15.34 13.78 4.51
N ASN A 99 -16.37 14.18 5.26
CA ASN A 99 -17.74 13.73 5.00
C ASN A 99 -18.41 14.54 3.90
N ALA A 100 -18.08 15.84 3.79
CA ALA A 100 -18.64 16.71 2.76
C ALA A 100 -17.87 16.66 1.43
N ASN A 101 -16.54 16.44 1.48
CA ASN A 101 -15.66 16.45 0.31
C ASN A 101 -14.59 15.34 0.38
N PRO A 102 -14.98 14.05 0.37
CA PRO A 102 -14.05 12.93 0.43
C PRO A 102 -13.08 12.90 -0.76
N PHE A 103 -13.52 13.29 -1.95
CA PHE A 103 -12.68 13.27 -3.16
C PHE A 103 -11.70 14.45 -3.22
N GLY A 104 -12.05 15.61 -2.67
CA GLY A 104 -11.09 16.70 -2.47
C GLY A 104 -9.98 16.29 -1.50
N PHE A 105 -10.34 15.63 -0.40
CA PHE A 105 -9.35 15.10 0.53
C PHE A 105 -8.47 14.02 -0.12
N THR A 106 -9.06 13.09 -0.89
CA THR A 106 -8.33 12.06 -1.64
C THR A 106 -7.27 12.67 -2.57
N SER A 107 -7.66 13.67 -3.37
CA SER A 107 -6.75 14.36 -4.29
C SER A 107 -5.61 15.14 -3.62
N ALA A 108 -5.75 15.44 -2.32
CA ALA A 108 -4.71 16.11 -1.54
C ALA A 108 -3.65 15.14 -0.98
N ILE A 109 -3.97 13.86 -0.89
CA ILE A 109 -3.12 12.85 -0.23
C ILE A 109 -2.59 11.79 -1.19
N LEU A 110 -3.22 11.61 -2.35
CA LEU A 110 -2.86 10.62 -3.37
C LEU A 110 -2.47 11.30 -4.69
N PRO A 111 -1.62 10.65 -5.51
CA PRO A 111 -1.33 11.14 -6.84
C PRO A 111 -2.56 10.99 -7.76
N ALA A 112 -2.65 11.81 -8.80
CA ALA A 112 -3.73 11.71 -9.78
C ALA A 112 -3.76 10.32 -10.44
N PRO A 113 -4.93 9.66 -10.57
CA PRO A 113 -5.01 8.29 -11.03
C PRO A 113 -4.72 8.19 -12.53
N THR A 114 -3.54 7.67 -12.86
CA THR A 114 -3.17 7.31 -14.24
C THR A 114 -3.11 5.79 -14.39
N ALA A 115 -3.20 5.29 -15.63
CA ALA A 115 -3.07 3.85 -15.90
C ALA A 115 -1.77 3.25 -15.34
N TYR A 116 -0.68 4.03 -15.36
CA TYR A 116 0.58 3.62 -14.77
C TYR A 116 0.48 3.46 -13.24
N ILE A 117 -0.07 4.46 -12.54
CA ILE A 117 -0.21 4.43 -11.07
C ILE A 117 -1.14 3.29 -10.63
N LEU A 118 -2.28 3.12 -11.32
CA LEU A 118 -3.21 2.03 -11.06
C LEU A 118 -2.57 0.66 -11.31
N GLY A 119 -1.76 0.52 -12.35
CA GLY A 119 -0.99 -0.69 -12.62
C GLY A 119 0.03 -1.01 -11.52
N GLN A 120 0.75 0.00 -11.03
CA GLN A 120 1.71 -0.15 -9.93
C GLN A 120 1.02 -0.55 -8.61
N MET A 121 -0.12 0.04 -8.31
CA MET A 121 -0.91 -0.34 -7.12
C MET A 121 -1.47 -1.75 -7.21
N GLN A 122 -1.92 -2.18 -8.40
CA GLN A 122 -2.35 -3.56 -8.61
C GLN A 122 -1.18 -4.54 -8.37
N LEU A 123 0.02 -4.25 -8.90
CA LEU A 123 1.22 -5.08 -8.66
C LEU A 123 1.58 -5.15 -7.17
N ALA A 124 1.40 -4.06 -6.43
CA ALA A 124 1.61 -4.03 -4.99
C ALA A 124 0.64 -4.97 -4.25
N ILE A 125 -0.65 -4.90 -4.58
CA ILE A 125 -1.68 -5.76 -3.98
C ILE A 125 -1.44 -7.23 -4.34
N ASP A 126 -1.18 -7.52 -5.62
CA ASP A 126 -0.90 -8.89 -6.09
C ASP A 126 0.33 -9.48 -5.40
N SER A 127 1.35 -8.65 -5.13
CA SER A 127 2.54 -9.07 -4.40
C SER A 127 2.23 -9.42 -2.94
N MET A 128 1.39 -8.63 -2.26
CA MET A 128 0.94 -8.92 -0.88
C MET A 128 0.07 -10.17 -0.81
N ALA A 129 -0.83 -10.37 -1.78
CA ALA A 129 -1.74 -11.51 -1.86
C ALA A 129 -1.01 -12.87 -1.98
N LEU A 130 0.26 -12.87 -2.39
CA LEU A 130 1.12 -14.05 -2.44
C LEU A 130 1.73 -14.43 -1.08
N ILE A 131 1.54 -13.62 -0.03
CA ILE A 131 1.92 -13.97 1.35
C ILE A 131 0.74 -14.73 1.99
N PRO A 132 0.94 -15.98 2.46
CA PRO A 132 -0.12 -16.70 3.16
C PRO A 132 -0.56 -15.95 4.42
N ALA A 133 -1.87 -15.89 4.68
CA ALA A 133 -2.43 -15.19 5.85
C ALA A 133 -1.80 -15.62 7.18
N ALA A 134 -1.48 -16.91 7.33
CA ALA A 134 -0.81 -17.45 8.53
C ALA A 134 0.64 -16.98 8.71
N SER A 135 1.24 -16.41 7.66
CA SER A 135 2.62 -15.91 7.63
C SER A 135 2.70 -14.38 7.64
N MET A 136 1.56 -13.68 7.59
CA MET A 136 1.54 -12.23 7.66
C MET A 136 1.73 -11.72 9.09
N SER A 137 2.76 -10.90 9.28
CA SER A 137 2.88 -10.09 10.50
C SER A 137 1.79 -9.02 10.57
N SER A 138 1.60 -8.41 11.74
CA SER A 138 0.69 -7.26 11.90
C SER A 138 1.00 -6.12 10.94
N ASP A 139 2.29 -5.87 10.72
CA ASP A 139 2.75 -4.78 9.85
C ASP A 139 2.44 -5.09 8.39
N MET A 140 2.59 -6.35 7.97
CA MET A 140 2.20 -6.80 6.62
C MET A 140 0.69 -6.70 6.40
N GLN A 141 -0.12 -7.11 7.39
CA GLN A 141 -1.58 -6.98 7.33
C GLN A 141 -2.02 -5.52 7.21
N PHE A 142 -1.36 -4.63 7.96
CA PHE A 142 -1.58 -3.19 7.88
C PHE A 142 -1.22 -2.65 6.48
N VAL A 143 -0.04 -3.00 5.96
CA VAL A 143 0.42 -2.58 4.63
C VAL A 143 -0.52 -3.07 3.54
N GLU A 144 -0.93 -4.33 3.57
CA GLU A 144 -1.89 -4.91 2.62
C GLU A 144 -3.21 -4.14 2.65
N SER A 145 -3.78 -3.95 3.85
CA SER A 145 -5.05 -3.23 4.02
C SER A 145 -4.96 -1.79 3.54
N MET A 146 -3.84 -1.11 3.81
CA MET A 146 -3.59 0.24 3.30
C MET A 146 -3.49 0.26 1.77
N PHE A 147 -2.79 -0.68 1.13
CA PHE A 147 -2.73 -0.72 -0.33
C PHE A 147 -4.10 -0.97 -0.97
N ILE A 148 -4.88 -1.90 -0.43
CA ILE A 148 -6.25 -2.17 -0.90
C ILE A 148 -7.11 -0.90 -0.80
N ASN A 149 -7.09 -0.23 0.36
CA ASN A 149 -7.89 0.98 0.57
C ASN A 149 -7.45 2.14 -0.33
N LEU A 150 -6.14 2.41 -0.43
CA LEU A 150 -5.62 3.48 -1.28
C LEU A 150 -5.85 3.19 -2.77
N TYR A 151 -5.79 1.92 -3.17
CA TYR A 151 -6.11 1.52 -4.54
C TYR A 151 -7.57 1.74 -4.88
N LEU A 152 -8.49 1.37 -3.98
CA LEU A 152 -9.91 1.67 -4.15
C LEU A 152 -10.14 3.18 -4.33
N LEU A 153 -9.50 4.02 -3.50
CA LEU A 153 -9.62 5.47 -3.60
C LEU A 153 -9.17 5.99 -4.97
N LEU A 154 -8.02 5.53 -5.48
CA LEU A 154 -7.53 5.87 -6.81
C LEU A 154 -8.49 5.42 -7.92
N GLN A 155 -9.06 4.22 -7.82
CA GLN A 155 -10.06 3.72 -8.77
C GLN A 155 -11.33 4.58 -8.77
N LEU A 156 -11.83 4.95 -7.59
CA LEU A 156 -13.02 5.80 -7.48
C LEU A 156 -12.76 7.21 -8.04
N GLU A 157 -11.56 7.77 -7.82
CA GLU A 157 -11.17 9.06 -8.40
C GLU A 157 -11.01 9.00 -9.93
N GLU A 158 -10.51 7.88 -10.47
CA GLU A 158 -10.49 7.63 -11.93
C GLU A 158 -11.92 7.62 -12.48
N LEU A 159 -12.82 6.84 -11.88
CA LEU A 159 -14.20 6.70 -12.32
C LEU A 159 -14.99 8.01 -12.22
N LEU A 160 -14.74 8.81 -11.18
CA LEU A 160 -15.31 10.14 -11.03
C LEU A 160 -14.81 11.09 -12.15
N THR A 161 -13.53 11.02 -12.48
CA THR A 161 -12.94 11.81 -13.57
C THR A 161 -13.56 11.43 -14.93
N LEU A 162 -13.72 10.14 -15.20
CA LEU A 162 -14.41 9.66 -16.41
C LEU A 162 -15.86 10.14 -16.47
N LEU A 163 -16.58 10.07 -15.33
CA LEU A 163 -17.97 10.50 -15.26
C LEU A 163 -18.11 12.01 -15.52
N ARG A 164 -17.24 12.85 -14.94
CA ARG A 164 -17.16 14.29 -15.22
C ARG A 164 -16.84 14.61 -16.68
N ALA A 165 -16.06 13.75 -17.33
CA ALA A 165 -15.76 13.86 -18.76
C ALA A 165 -16.88 13.30 -19.66
N GLY A 166 -17.99 12.78 -19.11
CA GLY A 166 -19.05 12.13 -19.86
C GLY A 166 -18.63 10.80 -20.52
N THR A 167 -17.54 10.20 -20.05
CA THR A 167 -17.02 8.93 -20.56
C THR A 167 -17.65 7.76 -19.81
N PRO A 168 -18.28 6.79 -20.49
CA PRO A 168 -18.87 5.63 -19.83
C PRO A 168 -17.79 4.73 -19.23
N TRP A 169 -18.09 4.11 -18.10
CA TRP A 169 -17.21 3.12 -17.47
C TRP A 169 -17.24 1.82 -18.27
N THR A 170 -16.08 1.18 -18.42
CA THR A 170 -16.01 -0.14 -19.04
C THR A 170 -16.44 -1.22 -18.06
N ALA A 171 -16.95 -2.36 -18.57
CA ALA A 171 -17.32 -3.50 -17.73
C ALA A 171 -16.13 -4.04 -16.90
N ALA A 172 -14.91 -3.95 -17.45
CA ALA A 172 -13.69 -4.34 -16.76
C ALA A 172 -13.39 -3.42 -15.57
N GLN A 173 -13.47 -2.09 -15.76
CA GLN A 173 -13.30 -1.12 -14.68
C GLN A 173 -14.36 -1.29 -13.58
N THR A 174 -15.63 -1.48 -13.97
CA THR A 174 -16.72 -1.71 -13.02
C THR A 174 -16.52 -2.99 -12.20
N THR A 175 -16.13 -4.08 -12.86
CA THR A 175 -15.87 -5.35 -12.16
C THR A 175 -14.70 -5.20 -11.19
N LEU A 176 -13.63 -4.54 -11.64
CA LEU A 176 -12.43 -4.36 -10.85
C LEU A 176 -12.71 -3.51 -9.59
N VAL A 177 -13.38 -2.36 -9.71
CA VAL A 177 -13.68 -1.50 -8.55
C VAL A 177 -14.62 -2.18 -7.56
N VAL A 178 -15.61 -2.97 -8.05
CA VAL A 178 -16.52 -3.73 -7.17
C VAL A 178 -15.75 -4.81 -6.41
N ASN A 179 -14.83 -5.51 -7.05
CA ASN A 179 -13.99 -6.50 -6.38
C ASN A 179 -13.09 -5.85 -5.33
N THR A 180 -12.40 -4.75 -5.67
CA THR A 180 -11.57 -4.01 -4.72
C THR A 180 -12.41 -3.51 -3.54
N TYR A 181 -13.61 -2.96 -3.80
CA TYR A 181 -14.52 -2.48 -2.76
C TYR A 181 -14.90 -3.60 -1.78
N ASN A 182 -15.27 -4.78 -2.28
CA ASN A 182 -15.63 -5.92 -1.44
C ASN A 182 -14.44 -6.40 -0.60
N THR A 183 -13.24 -6.46 -1.20
CA THR A 183 -12.02 -6.79 -0.47
C THR A 183 -11.73 -5.74 0.61
N ALA A 184 -11.87 -4.46 0.28
CA ALA A 184 -11.61 -3.35 1.19
C ALA A 184 -12.54 -3.37 2.41
N LEU A 185 -13.82 -3.70 2.22
CA LEU A 185 -14.77 -3.89 3.33
C LEU A 185 -14.37 -5.01 4.29
N SER A 186 -13.67 -6.03 3.79
CA SER A 186 -13.19 -7.15 4.60
C SER A 186 -11.85 -6.90 5.29
N SER A 187 -11.03 -5.98 4.76
CA SER A 187 -9.74 -5.58 5.32
C SER A 187 -9.95 -4.46 6.36
N ASN A 188 -10.29 -4.85 7.60
CA ASN A 188 -10.51 -3.93 8.71
C ASN A 188 -9.22 -3.22 9.13
N LEU A 189 -9.16 -1.89 8.98
CA LEU A 189 -8.19 -1.04 9.69
C LEU A 189 -8.86 -0.49 10.96
N SER A 190 -8.55 -1.06 12.13
CA SER A 190 -9.10 -0.61 13.42
C SER A 190 -8.44 0.65 13.98
N SER A 191 -7.67 1.38 13.17
CA SER A 191 -6.95 2.58 13.61
C SER A 191 -7.78 3.83 13.38
N THR A 192 -7.79 4.77 14.32
CA THR A 192 -8.50 6.05 14.16
C THR A 192 -7.54 7.07 13.56
N ASN A 193 -7.49 7.16 12.23
CA ASN A 193 -6.71 8.16 11.51
C ASN A 193 -7.54 8.76 10.36
N PRO A 194 -7.12 9.89 9.75
CA PRO A 194 -7.92 10.51 8.70
C PRO A 194 -8.15 9.63 7.45
N ILE A 195 -7.24 8.69 7.15
CA ILE A 195 -7.43 7.73 6.05
C ILE A 195 -8.55 6.74 6.37
N THR A 196 -8.58 6.19 7.58
CA THR A 196 -9.65 5.24 7.96
C THR A 196 -11.01 5.93 8.08
N GLN A 197 -11.03 7.21 8.47
CA GLN A 197 -12.24 8.05 8.40
C GLN A 197 -12.69 8.28 6.96
N LEU A 198 -11.77 8.64 6.05
CA LEU A 198 -12.06 8.78 4.61
C LEU A 198 -12.64 7.50 4.03
N PHE A 199 -11.98 6.38 4.32
CA PHE A 199 -12.44 5.08 3.86
C PHE A 199 -13.83 4.74 4.40
N SER A 200 -14.08 5.00 5.69
CA SER A 200 -15.40 4.79 6.31
C SER A 200 -16.47 5.69 5.68
N ALA A 201 -16.17 6.96 5.43
CA ALA A 201 -17.08 7.90 4.80
C ALA A 201 -17.47 7.47 3.38
N ILE A 202 -16.49 7.04 2.57
CA ILE A 202 -16.74 6.55 1.21
C ILE A 202 -17.50 5.24 1.22
N THR A 203 -17.09 4.27 2.03
CA THR A 203 -17.74 2.94 2.03
C THR A 203 -19.17 2.99 2.56
N THR A 204 -19.41 3.79 3.61
CA THR A 204 -20.76 4.06 4.14
C THR A 204 -21.60 4.85 3.13
N GLY A 205 -21.01 5.88 2.51
CA GLY A 205 -21.70 6.65 1.46
C GLY A 205 -22.14 5.77 0.29
N ILE A 206 -21.29 4.84 -0.14
CA ILE A 206 -21.64 3.85 -1.18
C ILE A 206 -22.74 2.90 -0.68
N SER A 207 -22.62 2.34 0.54
CA SER A 207 -23.61 1.38 1.05
C SER A 207 -25.00 1.98 1.22
N ASP A 208 -25.06 3.25 1.61
CA ASP A 208 -26.30 3.98 1.88
C ASP A 208 -26.91 4.57 0.60
N THR A 209 -26.15 4.58 -0.50
CA THR A 209 -26.66 5.04 -1.79
C THR A 209 -27.59 3.99 -2.41
N PRO A 210 -28.80 4.36 -2.88
CA PRO A 210 -29.70 3.44 -3.57
C PRO A 210 -29.09 2.84 -4.83
N GLY A 211 -29.29 1.54 -5.05
CA GLY A 211 -28.90 0.83 -6.28
C GLY A 211 -29.29 -0.64 -6.20
N ALA A 212 -29.67 -1.26 -7.32
CA ALA A 212 -30.04 -2.68 -7.35
C ALA A 212 -28.80 -3.61 -7.36
N THR A 213 -27.63 -3.07 -7.70
CA THR A 213 -26.34 -3.77 -7.65
C THR A 213 -25.28 -2.89 -7.02
N GLN A 214 -24.19 -3.49 -6.49
CA GLN A 214 -23.08 -2.75 -5.92
C GLN A 214 -22.46 -1.75 -6.92
N ALA A 215 -22.37 -2.15 -8.19
CA ALA A 215 -21.91 -1.28 -9.26
C ALA A 215 -22.80 -0.02 -9.41
N GLN A 216 -24.13 -0.19 -9.35
CA GLN A 216 -25.06 0.93 -9.39
C GLN A 216 -24.94 1.83 -8.15
N GLN A 217 -24.72 1.25 -6.97
CA GLN A 217 -24.50 2.04 -5.76
C GLN A 217 -23.25 2.91 -5.86
N ILE A 218 -22.13 2.33 -6.33
CA ILE A 218 -20.88 3.08 -6.58
C ILE A 218 -21.13 4.20 -7.61
N GLN A 219 -21.80 3.91 -8.72
CA GLN A 219 -22.11 4.91 -9.75
C GLN A 219 -22.98 6.04 -9.24
N ASN A 220 -24.05 5.72 -8.55
CA ASN A 220 -24.97 6.71 -8.00
C ASN A 220 -24.26 7.56 -6.93
N PHE A 221 -23.39 6.96 -6.12
CA PHE A 221 -22.61 7.69 -5.11
C PHE A 221 -21.66 8.69 -5.76
N LEU A 222 -20.88 8.25 -6.77
CA LEU A 222 -19.96 9.13 -7.49
C LEU A 222 -20.69 10.26 -8.24
N THR A 223 -21.94 10.04 -8.67
CA THR A 223 -22.74 11.05 -9.37
C THR A 223 -23.05 12.27 -8.49
N PHE A 224 -23.07 12.13 -7.15
CA PHE A 224 -23.23 13.28 -6.25
C PHE A 224 -22.04 14.26 -6.28
N PHE A 225 -20.91 13.86 -6.86
CA PHE A 225 -19.66 14.64 -6.88
C PHE A 225 -19.27 15.13 -8.28
N VAL A 226 -20.13 14.94 -9.28
CA VAL A 226 -19.98 15.47 -10.65
C VAL A 226 -20.45 16.91 -10.70
#